data_AF-A0A644Y6V3-F1
#
_entry.id   AF-A0A644Y6V3-F1
#
_cell.length_a   1.000
_cell.length_b   1.000
_cell.length_c   1.000
_cell.angle_alpha   90.00
_cell.angle_beta   90.00
_cell.angle_gamma   90.00
#
_symmetry.space_group_name_H-M   'P 1'
#
loop_
_entity.id
_entity.type
_entity.pdbx_description
1 polymer ?
#
loop_
_entity_poly.entity_id
_entity_poly.type
_entity_poly.pdbx_seq_one_letter_code
_entity_poly.pdbx_strand_id
1 'polypeptide(L)'
;MSRKPTYYITTPIYYPSDKLHIGHTYCTVATDAMARYKRLQGYDVMFLTGTDEHGQKIEEKAKAAGITPKQFVDNIVAGSGGILDLWKLMNISYDRFIRTTDDYHVSAIQKIFKTLYDKGEIYKSVYRGKYCTP
;
A
#
# COMPACT_ATOMS: atom_id res chain seq x y z
N MET A 1 22.55 26.89 -6.45
CA MET A 1 21.98 26.27 -5.23
C MET A 1 22.34 24.78 -5.27
N SER A 2 23.02 24.24 -4.25
CA SER A 2 23.33 22.81 -4.20
C SER A 2 22.03 22.00 -4.07
N ARG A 3 21.91 20.91 -4.81
CA ARG A 3 20.73 20.02 -4.75
C ARG A 3 20.62 19.42 -3.35
N LYS A 4 19.44 19.53 -2.72
CA LYS A 4 19.16 18.90 -1.42
C LYS A 4 19.38 17.38 -1.53
N PRO A 5 19.97 16.72 -0.53
CA PRO A 5 20.07 15.26 -0.51
C PRO A 5 18.68 14.64 -0.42
N THR A 6 18.44 13.53 -1.13
CA THR A 6 17.14 12.86 -1.16
C THR A 6 17.02 11.80 -0.06
N TYR A 7 15.84 11.62 0.51
CA TYR A 7 15.54 10.56 1.46
C TYR A 7 14.18 9.93 1.15
N TYR A 8 14.18 8.63 0.81
CA TYR A 8 12.96 7.89 0.51
C TYR A 8 12.65 6.91 1.64
N ILE A 9 11.45 6.97 2.19
CA ILE A 9 10.99 6.10 3.28
C ILE A 9 9.57 5.62 3.02
N THR A 10 9.28 4.37 3.40
CA THR A 10 8.00 3.72 3.13
C THR A 10 7.47 3.00 4.36
N THR A 11 6.15 2.98 4.54
CA THR A 11 5.49 1.94 5.34
C THR A 11 5.28 0.68 4.49
N PRO A 12 4.89 -0.46 5.08
CA PRO A 12 4.12 -1.46 4.35
C PRO A 12 2.85 -0.82 3.76
N ILE A 13 2.32 -1.45 2.72
CA ILE A 13 0.96 -1.18 2.26
C ILE A 13 -0.01 -2.06 3.07
N TYR A 14 -1.11 -1.48 3.55
CA TYR A 14 -2.01 -2.13 4.50
C TYR A 14 -3.15 -2.84 3.79
N TYR A 15 -3.52 -4.05 4.23
CA TYR A 15 -4.69 -4.75 3.70
C TYR A 15 -5.98 -4.04 4.11
N PRO A 16 -6.78 -3.47 3.19
CA PRO A 16 -8.07 -2.87 3.49
C PRO A 16 -9.14 -3.95 3.56
N SER A 17 -8.89 -5.02 4.31
CA SER A 17 -9.89 -6.06 4.55
C SER A 17 -10.83 -5.68 5.70
N ASP A 18 -10.44 -4.72 6.54
CA ASP A 18 -11.22 -4.18 7.66
C ASP A 18 -10.68 -2.80 8.07
N LYS A 19 -11.25 -2.17 9.09
CA LYS A 19 -10.77 -0.92 9.68
C LYS A 19 -9.35 -1.08 10.24
N LEU A 20 -8.52 -0.06 10.06
CA LEU A 20 -7.17 -0.05 10.62
C LEU A 20 -7.21 0.07 12.15
N HIS A 21 -6.38 -0.74 12.82
CA HIS A 21 -6.12 -0.68 14.25
C HIS A 21 -4.69 -0.16 14.56
N ILE A 22 -4.36 -0.12 15.86
CA ILE A 22 -3.11 0.44 16.41
C ILE A 22 -1.80 -0.09 15.79
N GLY A 23 -1.82 -1.32 15.25
CA GLY A 23 -0.64 -1.91 14.62
C GLY A 23 -0.25 -1.17 13.33
N HIS A 24 -1.25 -0.78 12.53
CA HIS A 24 -1.03 0.01 11.34
C HIS A 24 -0.54 1.42 11.71
N THR A 25 -1.22 2.05 12.67
CA THR A 25 -0.91 3.43 13.07
C THR A 25 0.48 3.57 13.67
N TYR A 26 0.95 2.59 14.45
CA TYR A 26 2.31 2.59 15.00
C TYR A 26 3.37 2.68 13.90
N CYS A 27 3.27 1.84 12.88
CA CYS A 27 4.23 1.82 11.77
C CYS A 27 4.19 3.14 10.98
N THR A 28 2.99 3.66 10.69
CA THR A 28 2.83 4.96 10.02
C THR A 28 3.44 6.09 10.82
N VAL A 29 3.22 6.15 12.13
CA VAL A 29 3.74 7.22 13.00
C VAL A 29 5.25 7.16 13.14
N ALA A 30 5.84 5.97 13.30
CA ALA A 30 7.29 5.81 13.33
C ALA A 30 7.94 6.28 12.01
N THR A 31 7.31 5.96 10.88
CA THR A 31 7.77 6.38 9.55
C THR A 31 7.63 7.89 9.37
N ASP A 32 6.50 8.47 9.81
CA ASP A 32 6.22 9.90 9.76
C ASP A 32 7.22 10.71 10.61
N ALA A 33 7.55 10.24 11.81
CA ALA A 33 8.53 10.87 12.67
C ALA A 33 9.92 10.96 12.00
N MET A 34 10.34 9.88 11.33
CA MET A 34 11.60 9.86 10.58
C MET A 34 11.54 10.79 9.36
N ALA A 35 10.43 10.78 8.61
CA ALA A 35 10.24 11.65 7.46
C ALA A 35 10.34 13.13 7.87
N ARG A 36 9.66 13.52 8.96
CA ARG A 36 9.72 14.88 9.53
C ARG A 36 11.12 15.24 10.00
N TYR A 37 11.81 14.34 10.69
CA TYR A 37 13.19 14.56 11.12
C TYR A 37 14.11 14.82 9.93
N LYS A 38 13.97 14.05 8.83
CA LYS A 38 14.78 14.24 7.62
C LYS A 38 14.46 15.53 6.90
N ARG A 39 13.18 15.93 6.83
CA ARG A 39 12.78 17.26 6.32
C ARG A 39 13.42 18.38 7.16
N LEU A 40 13.42 18.25 8.49
CA LEU A 40 14.09 19.21 9.40
C LEU A 40 15.60 19.29 9.15
N GLN A 41 16.25 18.19 8.78
CA GLN A 41 17.66 18.14 8.40
C GLN A 41 17.94 18.71 6.98
N GLY A 42 16.93 19.22 6.27
CA GLY A 42 17.07 19.83 4.96
C GLY A 42 17.05 18.86 3.77
N TYR A 43 16.64 17.60 3.97
CA TYR A 43 16.50 16.63 2.89
C TYR A 43 15.26 16.91 2.03
N ASP A 44 15.34 16.50 0.77
CA ASP A 44 14.18 16.30 -0.11
C ASP A 44 13.58 14.91 0.17
N VAL A 45 12.45 14.87 0.87
CA VAL A 45 11.88 13.63 1.41
C VAL A 45 10.73 13.15 0.53
N MET A 46 10.71 11.85 0.26
CA MET A 46 9.54 11.13 -0.24
C MET A 46 9.11 10.13 0.83
N PHE A 47 7.92 10.31 1.38
CA PHE A 47 7.27 9.39 2.31
C PHE A 47 6.07 8.74 1.61
N LEU A 48 6.19 7.45 1.30
CA LEU A 48 5.14 6.64 0.69
C LEU A 48 4.44 5.75 1.73
N THR A 49 3.11 5.77 1.73
CA THR A 49 2.26 4.77 2.40
C THR A 49 1.16 4.32 1.44
N GLY A 50 0.33 3.35 1.81
CA GLY A 50 -0.72 2.89 0.90
C GLY A 50 -1.45 1.64 1.34
N THR A 51 -2.18 1.05 0.40
CA THR A 51 -3.06 -0.12 0.63
C THR A 51 -2.82 -1.23 -0.39
N ASP A 52 -2.86 -2.47 0.11
CA ASP A 52 -2.78 -3.69 -0.70
C ASP A 52 -4.16 -4.30 -0.90
N GLU A 53 -4.72 -4.09 -2.09
CA GLU A 53 -6.15 -4.21 -2.37
C GLU A 53 -6.54 -5.44 -3.17
N HIS A 54 -5.57 -6.31 -3.50
CA HIS A 54 -5.82 -7.58 -4.16
C HIS A 54 -5.86 -8.73 -3.16
N GLY A 55 -6.49 -9.84 -3.55
CA GLY A 55 -6.46 -11.09 -2.80
C GLY A 55 -7.83 -11.69 -2.51
N GLN A 56 -7.83 -13.01 -2.26
CA GLN A 56 -9.04 -13.82 -2.11
C GLN A 56 -9.95 -13.34 -0.97
N LYS A 57 -9.38 -12.93 0.16
CA LYS A 57 -10.16 -12.44 1.31
C LYS A 57 -10.94 -11.16 1.01
N ILE A 58 -10.38 -10.26 0.19
CA ILE A 58 -11.08 -9.04 -0.23
C ILE A 58 -12.24 -9.40 -1.14
N GLU A 59 -12.02 -10.33 -2.09
CA GLU A 59 -13.06 -10.84 -2.98
C GLU A 59 -14.21 -11.50 -2.20
N GLU A 60 -13.90 -12.37 -1.24
CA GLU A 60 -14.88 -13.04 -0.39
C GLU A 60 -15.69 -12.05 0.46
N LYS A 61 -15.04 -11.06 1.07
CA LYS A 61 -15.72 -10.01 1.85
C LYS A 61 -16.60 -9.11 0.98
N ALA A 62 -16.12 -8.71 -0.20
CA ALA A 62 -16.90 -7.92 -1.14
C ALA A 62 -18.16 -8.68 -1.61
N LYS A 63 -18.01 -9.97 -1.93
CA LYS A 63 -19.12 -10.86 -2.28
C LYS A 63 -20.12 -11.00 -1.14
N ALA A 64 -19.67 -11.19 0.09
CA ALA A 64 -20.54 -11.25 1.27
C ALA A 64 -21.29 -9.93 1.52
N ALA A 65 -20.68 -8.79 1.18
CA ALA A 65 -21.30 -7.47 1.24
C ALA A 65 -22.18 -7.13 0.00
N GLY A 66 -22.25 -8.00 -1.01
CA GLY A 66 -23.05 -7.78 -2.22
C GLY A 66 -22.53 -6.66 -3.13
N ILE A 67 -21.24 -6.32 -3.05
CA ILE A 67 -20.63 -5.23 -3.83
C ILE A 67 -19.37 -5.73 -4.57
N THR A 68 -18.89 -4.94 -5.53
CA THR A 68 -17.64 -5.28 -6.24
C THR A 68 -16.42 -5.15 -5.32
N PRO A 69 -15.33 -5.91 -5.55
CA PRO A 69 -14.09 -5.77 -4.79
C PRO A 69 -13.55 -4.35 -4.79
N LYS A 70 -13.62 -3.65 -5.93
CA LYS A 70 -13.18 -2.26 -6.06
C LYS A 70 -14.00 -1.31 -5.18
N GLN A 71 -15.33 -1.43 -5.19
CA GLN A 71 -16.19 -0.64 -4.30
C GLN A 71 -15.90 -0.94 -2.82
N PHE A 72 -15.67 -2.20 -2.48
CA PHE A 72 -15.36 -2.60 -1.11
C PHE A 72 -14.09 -1.90 -0.59
N VAL A 73 -12.99 -1.94 -1.36
CA VAL A 73 -11.75 -1.26 -0.97
C VAL A 73 -11.86 0.26 -1.06
N ASP A 74 -12.60 0.81 -2.03
CA ASP A 74 -12.87 2.25 -2.11
C ASP A 74 -13.57 2.77 -0.85
N ASN A 75 -14.56 2.04 -0.32
CA ASN A 75 -15.27 2.41 0.89
C ASN A 75 -14.36 2.40 2.13
N ILE A 76 -13.41 1.48 2.22
CA ILE A 76 -12.48 1.39 3.35
C ILE A 76 -11.39 2.47 3.26
N VAL A 77 -10.90 2.75 2.06
CA VAL A 77 -9.81 3.70 1.84
C VAL A 77 -10.32 5.14 1.88
N ALA A 78 -11.31 5.46 1.04
CA ALA A 78 -11.77 6.81 0.75
C ALA A 78 -13.21 7.10 1.23
N GLY A 79 -13.91 6.10 1.78
CA GLY A 79 -15.21 6.33 2.42
C GLY A 79 -15.09 7.11 3.73
N SER A 80 -16.23 7.57 4.23
CA SER A 80 -16.31 8.36 5.47
C SER A 80 -15.75 7.57 6.67
N GLY A 81 -14.76 8.17 7.35
CA GLY A 81 -14.03 7.51 8.43
C GLY A 81 -13.08 6.41 7.97
N GLY A 82 -12.74 6.39 6.68
CA GLY A 82 -11.79 5.48 6.06
C GLY A 82 -10.34 5.84 6.37
N ILE A 83 -9.42 5.15 5.68
CA ILE A 83 -7.98 5.27 5.90
C ILE A 83 -7.47 6.70 5.65
N LEU A 84 -7.95 7.36 4.59
CA LEU A 84 -7.53 8.73 4.28
C LEU A 84 -7.97 9.74 5.35
N ASP A 85 -9.18 9.57 5.89
CA ASP A 85 -9.68 10.40 7.00
C ASP A 85 -8.87 10.17 8.28
N LEU A 86 -8.51 8.92 8.58
CA LEU A 86 -7.66 8.58 9.72
C LEU A 86 -6.28 9.24 9.61
N TRP A 87 -5.63 9.16 8.45
CA TRP A 87 -4.31 9.79 8.26
C TRP A 87 -4.36 11.31 8.32
N LYS A 88 -5.45 11.90 7.84
CA LYS A 88 -5.71 13.34 8.00
C LYS A 88 -5.90 13.70 9.47
N LEU A 89 -6.71 12.95 10.21
CA LEU A 89 -6.94 13.14 11.65
C LEU A 89 -5.63 13.04 12.46
N MET A 90 -4.79 12.06 12.11
CA MET A 90 -3.49 11.84 12.76
C MET A 90 -2.39 12.81 12.29
N ASN A 91 -2.67 13.69 11.34
CA ASN A 91 -1.70 14.62 10.75
C ASN A 91 -0.45 13.90 10.20
N ILE A 92 -0.65 12.78 9.49
CA ILE A 92 0.46 12.07 8.84
C ILE A 92 0.92 12.86 7.62
N SER A 93 2.23 13.07 7.51
CA SER A 93 2.87 13.87 6.46
C SER A 93 3.41 13.04 5.30
N TYR A 94 2.66 12.04 4.83
CA TYR A 94 3.05 11.29 3.64
C TYR A 94 3.00 12.20 2.40
N ASP A 95 3.92 11.98 1.46
CA ASP A 95 3.95 12.70 0.18
C ASP A 95 3.12 11.98 -0.88
N ARG A 96 2.96 10.66 -0.73
CA ARG A 96 2.15 9.84 -1.63
C ARG A 96 1.43 8.72 -0.90
N PHE A 97 0.19 8.49 -1.31
CA PHE A 97 -0.61 7.33 -0.94
C PHE A 97 -0.80 6.45 -2.19
N ILE A 98 -0.32 5.20 -2.18
CA ILE A 98 -0.46 4.25 -3.29
C ILE A 98 -1.59 3.25 -3.02
N ARG A 99 -2.27 2.82 -4.08
CA ARG A 99 -3.22 1.70 -4.05
C ARG A 99 -2.78 0.67 -5.08
N THR A 100 -2.76 -0.62 -4.74
CA THR A 100 -2.34 -1.65 -5.71
C THR A 100 -3.33 -1.85 -6.87
N THR A 101 -4.52 -1.22 -6.80
CA THR A 101 -5.46 -1.10 -7.93
C THR A 101 -5.15 0.07 -8.87
N ASP A 102 -4.19 0.95 -8.56
CA ASP A 102 -3.86 2.07 -9.44
C ASP A 102 -3.32 1.55 -10.78
N ASP A 103 -3.80 2.09 -11.91
CA ASP A 103 -3.46 1.60 -13.25
C ASP A 103 -1.95 1.59 -13.53
N TYR A 104 -1.22 2.59 -13.03
CA TYR A 104 0.23 2.66 -13.17
C TYR A 104 0.93 1.56 -12.37
N HIS A 105 0.38 1.16 -11.21
CA HIS A 105 0.93 0.10 -10.39
C HIS A 105 0.71 -1.26 -11.06
N VAL A 106 -0.51 -1.52 -11.53
CA VAL A 106 -0.84 -2.73 -12.29
C VAL A 106 0.06 -2.86 -13.52
N SER A 107 0.22 -1.78 -14.29
CA SER A 107 1.11 -1.75 -15.46
C SER A 107 2.57 -2.03 -15.11
N ALA A 108 3.06 -1.49 -13.98
CA ALA A 108 4.42 -1.73 -13.51
C ALA A 108 4.65 -3.20 -13.12
N ILE A 109 3.72 -3.81 -12.39
CA ILE A 109 3.81 -5.22 -11.99
C ILE A 109 3.73 -6.15 -13.20
N GLN A 110 2.84 -5.89 -14.16
CA GLN A 110 2.78 -6.64 -15.43
C GLN A 110 4.11 -6.59 -16.18
N LYS A 111 4.76 -5.42 -16.24
CA LYS A 111 6.08 -5.25 -16.86
C LYS A 111 7.17 -6.04 -16.13
N ILE A 112 7.19 -6.00 -14.79
CA ILE A 112 8.15 -6.76 -13.97
C ILE A 112 7.96 -8.25 -14.20
N PHE A 113 6.72 -8.74 -14.10
CA PHE A 113 6.39 -10.15 -14.36
C PHE A 113 6.86 -10.58 -15.73
N LYS A 114 6.49 -9.84 -16.78
CA LYS A 114 6.88 -10.16 -18.16
C LYS A 114 8.41 -10.18 -18.31
N THR A 115 9.12 -9.24 -17.70
CA THR A 115 10.59 -9.20 -17.75
C THR A 115 11.22 -10.45 -17.15
N LEU A 116 10.71 -10.93 -16.01
CA LEU A 116 11.21 -12.13 -15.35
C LEU A 116 10.83 -13.40 -16.14
N TYR A 117 9.62 -13.44 -16.69
CA TYR A 117 9.17 -14.52 -17.56
C TYR A 117 10.01 -14.64 -18.83
N ASP A 118 10.24 -13.53 -19.54
CA ASP A 118 11.04 -13.49 -20.77
C ASP A 118 12.52 -13.85 -20.52
N LYS A 119 13.03 -13.67 -19.29
CA LYS A 119 14.36 -14.11 -18.87
C LYS A 119 14.44 -15.61 -18.54
N GLY A 120 13.32 -16.33 -18.50
CA GLY A 120 13.26 -17.73 -18.09
C GLY A 120 13.28 -17.94 -16.57
N GLU A 121 13.13 -16.88 -15.77
CA GLU A 121 13.12 -16.96 -14.29
C GLU A 121 11.75 -17.40 -13.74
N ILE A 122 10.71 -17.38 -14.57
CA ILE A 122 9.36 -17.83 -14.22
C ILE A 122 8.97 -18.99 -15.13
N TYR A 123 8.57 -20.10 -14.52
CA TYR A 123 8.10 -21.29 -15.22
C TYR A 123 6.85 -21.85 -14.55
N LYS A 124 6.04 -22.58 -15.32
CA LYS A 124 4.83 -23.23 -14.81
C LYS A 124 5.20 -24.51 -14.04
N SER A 125 4.67 -24.65 -12.83
CA SER A 125 4.84 -25.84 -12.00
C SER A 125 3.58 -26.07 -11.14
N VAL A 126 3.65 -27.01 -10.20
CA VAL A 126 2.56 -27.35 -9.29
C VAL A 126 3.00 -27.15 -7.84
N TYR A 127 2.26 -26.32 -7.10
CA TYR A 127 2.42 -26.19 -5.66
C TYR A 127 1.61 -27.29 -4.94
N ARG A 128 2.26 -28.03 -4.02
CA ARG A 128 1.59 -28.98 -3.11
C ARG A 128 2.11 -28.75 -1.70
N GLY A 129 1.24 -28.28 -0.83
CA GLY A 129 1.58 -27.96 0.55
C GLY A 129 0.44 -27.21 1.24
N LYS A 130 0.64 -26.90 2.52
CA LYS A 130 -0.30 -26.02 3.24
C LYS A 130 -0.16 -24.59 2.71
N TYR A 131 -1.26 -23.86 2.67
CA TYR A 131 -1.29 -22.45 2.34
C TYR A 131 -2.14 -21.73 3.39
N CYS A 132 -1.63 -20.62 3.93
CA CYS A 132 -2.38 -19.78 4.84
C CYS A 132 -3.03 -18.67 4.01
N THR A 133 -4.36 -18.69 3.92
CA THR A 133 -5.11 -17.59 3.30
C THR A 133 -5.08 -16.38 4.25
N PRO A 134 -4.49 -15.24 3.84
CA PRO A 134 -4.38 -14.04 4.67
C PRO A 134 -5.72 -13.35 4.88
#